data_AF-A0A945W337-F1
#
_entry.id   AF-A0A945W337-F1
#
_cell.length_a   1.000
_cell.length_b   1.000
_cell.length_c   1.000
_cell.angle_alpha   90.00
_cell.angle_beta   90.00
_cell.angle_gamma   90.00
#
_symmetry.space_group_name_H-M   'P 1'
#
loop_
_entity.id
_entity.type
_entity.pdbx_description
1 polymer ?
#
loop_
_entity_poly.entity_id
_entity_poly.type
_entity_poly.pdbx_seq_one_letter_code
_entity_poly.pdbx_strand_id
1 'polypeptide(L)'
;MNTAKEGKCLRRISLIIEITLFLLLATLSTALYGKDVVKGNSSSESKLIEGKIDRGLSLALEAINIAGNNNEIKDAETNILSEKEDKLSDKFPEKEVNVDLEEAASTEKYNKEIPEIYNPLTTEPIKIQRENHNIEKKPLIPKYYTTKVKANIPWTKTNIYLKENDIVRIYCKGKVMPGAFEYRYKNTSCLAEGYHFTRDNFTVLPNARYMAAIGKISNQDAFYVGSEKEFKSYVNGSLYLGINELNKSIYTGKPINKRSIYWKDNIGYFEADIYVYRE
;
A
#
# COMPACT_ATOMS: atom_id res chain seq x y z
N MET A 1 -15.31 28.24 -39.05
CA MET A 1 -16.40 27.55 -38.32
C MET A 1 -16.60 26.07 -38.74
N ASN A 2 -15.55 25.34 -39.20
CA ASN A 2 -15.68 23.93 -39.64
C ASN A 2 -14.94 22.89 -38.78
N THR A 3 -14.10 23.30 -37.82
CA THR A 3 -13.25 22.38 -37.03
C THR A 3 -13.99 21.68 -35.89
N ALA A 4 -15.12 22.20 -35.42
CA ALA A 4 -15.89 21.60 -34.32
C ALA A 4 -16.75 20.38 -34.74
N LYS A 5 -17.09 20.27 -36.03
CA LYS A 5 -17.85 19.11 -36.56
C LYS A 5 -16.98 17.87 -36.72
N GLU A 6 -15.70 18.03 -37.04
CA GLU A 6 -14.77 16.91 -37.23
C GLU A 6 -14.44 16.20 -35.91
N GLY A 7 -14.28 16.95 -34.81
CA GLY A 7 -13.99 16.37 -33.49
C GLY A 7 -15.12 15.50 -32.92
N LYS A 8 -16.39 15.83 -33.19
CA LYS A 8 -17.54 15.01 -32.78
C LYS A 8 -17.66 13.72 -33.60
N CYS A 9 -17.23 13.74 -34.86
CA CYS A 9 -17.23 12.57 -35.73
C CYS A 9 -16.20 11.53 -35.26
N LEU A 10 -14.98 11.97 -34.96
CA LEU A 10 -13.90 11.09 -34.50
C LEU A 10 -14.21 10.39 -33.16
N ARG A 11 -14.86 11.07 -32.22
CA ARG A 11 -15.28 10.47 -30.93
C ARG A 11 -16.34 9.37 -31.11
N ARG A 12 -17.27 9.53 -32.06
CA ARG A 12 -18.29 8.51 -32.34
C ARG A 12 -17.68 7.27 -32.98
N ILE A 13 -16.72 7.45 -33.87
CA ILE A 13 -16.00 6.33 -34.51
C ILE A 13 -15.18 5.55 -33.46
N SER A 14 -14.48 6.25 -32.56
CA SER A 14 -13.73 5.60 -31.46
C SER A 14 -14.62 4.75 -30.56
N LEU A 15 -15.79 5.28 -30.18
CA LEU A 15 -16.73 4.56 -29.32
C LEU A 15 -17.30 3.30 -30.00
N ILE A 16 -17.62 3.39 -31.31
CA ILE A 16 -18.10 2.24 -32.07
C ILE A 16 -17.00 1.17 -32.16
N ILE A 17 -15.74 1.55 -32.38
CA ILE A 17 -14.61 0.61 -32.43
C ILE A 17 -14.45 -0.11 -31.09
N GLU A 18 -14.51 0.61 -29.96
CA GLU A 18 -14.39 0.02 -28.62
C GLU A 18 -15.54 -0.96 -28.32
N ILE A 19 -16.78 -0.60 -28.65
CA ILE A 19 -17.95 -1.48 -28.45
C ILE A 19 -17.84 -2.73 -29.31
N THR A 20 -17.42 -2.58 -30.58
CA THR A 20 -17.28 -3.69 -31.51
C THR A 20 -16.17 -4.65 -31.06
N LEU A 21 -15.05 -4.11 -30.59
CA LEU A 21 -13.94 -4.90 -30.05
C LEU A 21 -14.37 -5.68 -28.78
N PHE A 22 -15.16 -5.06 -27.91
CA PHE A 22 -15.68 -5.70 -26.71
C PHE A 22 -16.64 -6.87 -27.04
N LEU A 23 -17.54 -6.68 -28.01
CA LEU A 23 -18.44 -7.74 -28.50
C LEU A 23 -17.66 -8.91 -29.15
N LEU A 24 -16.61 -8.61 -29.91
CA LEU A 24 -15.74 -9.62 -30.52
C LEU A 24 -15.00 -10.46 -29.46
N LEU A 25 -14.47 -9.83 -28.41
CA LEU A 25 -13.81 -10.52 -27.30
C LEU A 25 -14.78 -11.40 -26.48
N ALA A 26 -16.02 -10.94 -26.29
CA ALA A 26 -17.06 -11.70 -25.61
C ALA A 26 -17.44 -12.98 -26.39
N THR A 27 -17.62 -12.87 -27.71
CA THR A 27 -17.95 -14.03 -28.56
C THR A 27 -16.80 -15.01 -28.69
N LEU A 28 -15.54 -14.53 -28.74
CA LEU A 28 -14.36 -15.39 -28.78
C LEU A 28 -14.20 -16.21 -27.48
N SER A 29 -14.56 -15.62 -26.34
CA SER A 29 -14.53 -16.32 -25.05
C SER A 29 -15.52 -17.47 -24.99
N THR A 30 -16.72 -17.31 -25.58
CA THR A 30 -17.72 -18.39 -25.66
C THR A 30 -17.33 -19.50 -26.65
N ALA A 31 -16.66 -19.15 -27.75
CA ALA A 31 -16.22 -20.13 -28.74
C ALA A 31 -15.04 -20.99 -28.25
N LEU A 32 -14.12 -20.41 -27.46
CA LEU A 32 -12.95 -21.12 -26.94
C LEU A 32 -13.24 -21.98 -25.70
N TYR A 33 -14.29 -21.69 -24.94
CA TYR A 33 -14.68 -22.47 -23.75
C TYR A 33 -15.79 -23.50 -23.98
N GLY A 34 -16.33 -23.59 -25.20
CA GLY A 34 -17.47 -24.45 -25.54
C GLY A 34 -17.10 -25.75 -26.24
N LYS A 35 -16.08 -26.50 -25.78
CA LYS A 35 -15.85 -27.86 -26.31
C LYS A 35 -15.08 -28.78 -25.37
N ASP A 36 -15.61 -29.01 -24.17
CA ASP A 36 -15.29 -30.23 -23.42
C ASP A 36 -16.54 -31.09 -23.28
N VAL A 37 -16.47 -32.22 -23.97
CA VAL A 37 -17.42 -33.33 -23.94
C VAL A 37 -17.31 -34.00 -22.57
N VAL A 38 -18.34 -33.89 -21.74
CA VAL A 38 -18.54 -34.82 -20.62
C VAL A 38 -19.91 -35.46 -20.75
N LYS A 39 -19.86 -36.73 -21.15
CA LYS A 39 -20.94 -37.70 -21.16
C LYS A 39 -21.09 -38.21 -19.72
N GLY A 40 -22.22 -37.93 -19.05
CA GLY A 40 -22.56 -38.60 -17.79
C GLY A 40 -23.39 -37.79 -16.80
N ASN A 41 -24.69 -38.08 -16.76
CA ASN A 41 -25.63 -37.98 -15.63
C ASN A 41 -25.46 -36.84 -14.59
N SER A 42 -26.29 -35.80 -14.68
CA SER A 42 -27.15 -35.35 -13.56
C SER A 42 -28.04 -34.17 -13.99
N SER A 43 -29.35 -34.26 -13.72
CA SER A 43 -30.39 -33.37 -14.24
C SER A 43 -30.80 -32.24 -13.28
N SER A 44 -29.85 -31.52 -12.68
CA SER A 44 -30.19 -30.41 -11.77
C SER A 44 -29.38 -29.11 -11.93
N GLU A 45 -28.27 -29.10 -12.67
CA GLU A 45 -27.42 -27.88 -12.78
C GLU A 45 -27.76 -26.96 -13.96
N SER A 46 -28.45 -27.43 -15.01
CA SER A 46 -28.74 -26.59 -16.19
C SER A 46 -29.67 -25.41 -15.87
N LYS A 47 -30.67 -25.61 -15.00
CA LYS A 47 -31.61 -24.55 -14.58
C LYS A 47 -30.94 -23.43 -13.77
N LEU A 48 -29.82 -23.71 -13.11
CA LEU A 48 -29.10 -22.72 -12.31
C LEU A 48 -28.22 -21.81 -13.16
N ILE A 49 -27.82 -22.28 -14.35
CA ILE A 49 -26.99 -21.53 -15.30
C ILE A 49 -27.87 -20.61 -16.15
N GLU A 50 -29.02 -21.08 -16.64
CA GLU A 50 -30.00 -20.26 -17.37
C GLU A 50 -30.44 -19.04 -16.54
N GLY A 51 -30.81 -19.23 -15.27
CA GLY A 51 -31.23 -18.13 -14.39
C GLY A 51 -30.15 -17.09 -14.07
N LYS A 52 -28.86 -17.41 -14.25
CA LYS A 52 -27.74 -16.45 -14.06
C LYS A 52 -27.48 -15.62 -15.30
N ILE A 53 -27.68 -16.21 -16.49
CA ILE A 53 -27.53 -15.51 -17.77
C ILE A 53 -28.63 -14.45 -17.91
N ASP A 54 -29.88 -14.80 -17.57
CA ASP A 54 -31.03 -13.88 -17.65
C ASP A 54 -30.87 -12.66 -16.71
N ARG A 55 -30.25 -12.87 -15.55
CA ARG A 55 -29.99 -11.80 -14.58
C ARG A 55 -28.86 -10.87 -15.03
N GLY A 56 -27.83 -11.41 -15.68
CA GLY A 56 -26.75 -10.62 -16.27
C GLY A 56 -27.21 -9.75 -17.43
N LEU A 57 -28.04 -10.31 -18.32
CA LEU A 57 -28.65 -9.60 -19.45
C LEU A 57 -29.62 -8.49 -19.00
N SER A 58 -30.44 -8.76 -17.98
CA SER A 58 -31.34 -7.73 -17.41
C SER A 58 -30.57 -6.55 -16.83
N LEU A 59 -29.48 -6.79 -16.09
CA LEU A 59 -28.65 -5.72 -15.52
C LEU A 59 -27.92 -4.92 -16.60
N ALA A 60 -27.48 -5.56 -17.68
CA ALA A 60 -26.86 -4.88 -18.81
C ALA A 60 -27.86 -3.97 -19.56
N LEU A 61 -29.09 -4.44 -19.77
CA LEU A 61 -30.16 -3.65 -20.39
C LEU A 61 -30.59 -2.46 -19.53
N GLU A 62 -30.67 -2.65 -18.20
CA GLU A 62 -30.97 -1.58 -17.26
C GLU A 62 -29.89 -0.48 -17.29
N ALA A 63 -28.61 -0.85 -17.31
CA ALA A 63 -27.50 0.09 -17.42
C ALA A 63 -27.51 0.89 -18.73
N ILE A 64 -27.89 0.24 -19.85
CA ILE A 64 -28.04 0.90 -21.16
C ILE A 64 -29.21 1.91 -21.12
N ASN A 65 -30.34 1.56 -20.51
CA ASN A 65 -31.48 2.48 -20.38
C ASN A 65 -31.16 3.69 -19.50
N ILE A 66 -30.42 3.50 -18.40
CA ILE A 66 -29.97 4.60 -17.54
C ILE A 66 -29.01 5.52 -18.31
N ALA A 67 -28.10 4.97 -19.12
CA ALA A 67 -27.20 5.75 -19.95
C ALA A 67 -27.90 6.49 -21.09
N GLY A 68 -28.97 5.90 -21.65
CA GLY A 68 -29.78 6.49 -22.72
C GLY A 68 -30.63 7.68 -22.27
N ASN A 69 -31.15 7.65 -21.04
CA ASN A 69 -32.01 8.72 -20.49
C ASN A 69 -31.26 9.99 -20.07
N ASN A 70 -29.93 10.02 -20.11
CA ASN A 70 -29.14 11.20 -19.71
C ASN A 70 -28.81 12.16 -20.86
N ASN A 71 -29.39 11.97 -22.06
CA ASN A 71 -29.14 12.83 -23.22
C ASN A 71 -30.23 13.89 -23.49
N GLU A 72 -31.28 13.96 -22.69
CA GLU A 72 -32.22 15.09 -22.70
C GLU A 72 -32.00 15.92 -21.44
N ILE A 73 -31.19 16.97 -21.55
CA ILE A 73 -31.23 18.25 -20.82
C ILE A 73 -29.88 18.94 -21.06
N LYS A 74 -29.87 19.89 -22.01
CA LYS A 74 -29.19 21.21 -21.96
C LYS A 74 -29.02 21.79 -23.37
N ASP A 75 -30.08 22.41 -23.86
CA ASP A 75 -29.97 23.58 -24.75
C ASP A 75 -30.54 24.77 -23.97
N ALA A 76 -29.66 25.67 -23.49
CA ALA A 76 -29.92 27.11 -23.32
C ALA A 76 -28.72 27.78 -22.62
N GLU A 77 -28.10 28.72 -23.35
CA GLU A 77 -27.48 29.98 -22.86
C GLU A 77 -26.22 29.87 -21.96
N THR A 78 -25.12 30.62 -22.15
CA THR A 78 -24.84 31.83 -22.92
C THR A 78 -23.31 32.05 -23.00
N ASN A 79 -22.91 32.82 -24.02
CA ASN A 79 -21.61 33.47 -24.29
C ASN A 79 -20.87 34.08 -23.07
N ILE A 80 -19.53 34.22 -23.13
CA ILE A 80 -18.72 35.43 -23.51
C ILE A 80 -17.23 35.25 -23.00
N LEU A 81 -16.25 35.74 -23.81
CA LEU A 81 -14.81 36.08 -23.58
C LEU A 81 -13.81 34.89 -23.56
N SER A 82 -12.90 34.65 -24.51
CA SER A 82 -11.88 35.42 -25.27
C SER A 82 -10.50 35.53 -24.60
N GLU A 83 -9.45 35.32 -25.41
CA GLU A 83 -8.00 35.53 -25.18
C GLU A 83 -7.28 34.43 -24.39
N LYS A 84 -6.08 33.92 -24.74
CA LYS A 84 -5.03 34.31 -25.69
C LYS A 84 -4.18 33.06 -26.03
N GLU A 85 -3.74 32.95 -27.27
CA GLU A 85 -2.64 32.06 -27.67
C GLU A 85 -1.31 32.74 -27.34
N ASP A 86 -0.33 32.00 -26.84
CA ASP A 86 1.08 32.30 -27.04
C ASP A 86 1.86 30.98 -27.20
N LYS A 87 2.48 30.85 -28.37
CA LYS A 87 3.43 29.78 -28.72
C LYS A 87 4.83 30.28 -28.38
N LEU A 88 5.54 29.57 -27.51
CA LEU A 88 6.97 29.76 -27.34
C LEU A 88 7.67 28.40 -27.44
N SER A 89 8.36 28.19 -28.56
CA SER A 89 9.34 27.13 -28.74
C SER A 89 10.70 27.67 -28.28
N ASP A 90 11.36 26.99 -27.35
CA ASP A 90 12.78 27.25 -27.10
C ASP A 90 13.58 25.96 -27.02
N LYS A 91 14.65 25.99 -27.81
CA LYS A 91 15.69 24.97 -27.98
C LYS A 91 16.56 24.92 -26.72
N PHE A 92 16.76 23.73 -26.18
CA PHE A 92 17.83 23.48 -25.21
C PHE A 92 19.10 23.02 -25.95
N PRO A 93 20.28 23.62 -25.70
CA PRO A 93 21.54 22.98 -25.99
C PRO A 93 22.00 22.13 -24.80
N GLU A 94 22.34 20.88 -25.09
CA GLU A 94 23.05 19.97 -24.20
C GLU A 94 24.46 20.52 -23.93
N LYS A 95 24.83 20.60 -22.66
CA LYS A 95 26.22 20.83 -22.26
C LYS A 95 26.58 19.81 -21.19
N GLU A 96 27.34 18.81 -21.61
CA GLU A 96 28.02 17.85 -20.73
C GLU A 96 28.99 18.61 -19.82
N VAL A 97 28.87 18.37 -18.51
CA VAL A 97 29.88 18.76 -17.53
C VAL A 97 30.27 17.50 -16.77
N ASN A 98 31.45 16.97 -17.10
CA ASN A 98 32.21 16.07 -16.25
C ASN A 98 32.70 16.86 -15.03
N VAL A 99 32.34 16.42 -13.83
CA VAL A 99 33.00 16.85 -12.59
C VAL A 99 33.36 15.59 -11.81
N ASP A 100 34.65 15.29 -11.82
CA ASP A 100 35.28 14.39 -10.85
C ASP A 100 35.17 15.02 -9.45
N LEU A 101 34.56 14.29 -8.52
CA LEU A 101 34.45 14.66 -7.11
C LEU A 101 35.09 13.55 -6.26
N GLU A 102 36.41 13.63 -6.12
CA GLU A 102 37.09 13.17 -4.90
C GLU A 102 37.35 14.41 -4.04
N GLU A 103 36.68 14.53 -2.90
CA GLU A 103 37.24 15.34 -1.81
C GLU A 103 36.79 14.83 -0.43
N ALA A 104 37.80 14.70 0.42
CA ALA A 104 37.76 14.09 1.73
C ALA A 104 36.94 14.93 2.73
N ALA A 105 35.99 14.28 3.40
CA ALA A 105 35.28 14.89 4.53
C ALA A 105 36.18 14.92 5.77
N SER A 106 36.79 16.08 6.04
CA SER A 106 37.41 16.41 7.33
C SER A 106 36.35 16.60 8.40
N THR A 107 36.49 15.88 9.52
CA THR A 107 35.69 16.05 10.74
C THR A 107 36.06 17.34 11.46
N GLU A 108 35.39 18.45 11.17
CA GLU A 108 35.41 19.64 12.03
C GLU A 108 34.37 19.55 13.13
N LYS A 109 34.87 19.65 14.36
CA LYS A 109 34.14 19.56 15.62
C LYS A 109 33.48 20.91 15.89
N TYR A 110 32.20 21.05 15.55
CA TYR A 110 31.43 22.26 15.86
C TYR A 110 31.21 22.41 17.38
N ASN A 111 32.03 23.24 18.03
CA ASN A 111 31.73 23.80 19.35
C ASN A 111 30.69 24.92 19.17
N LYS A 112 29.43 24.60 19.47
CA LYS A 112 28.33 25.57 19.46
C LYS A 112 28.38 26.38 20.76
N GLU A 113 29.01 27.55 20.71
CA GLU A 113 28.95 28.52 21.81
C GLU A 113 27.49 28.97 22.01
N ILE A 114 27.03 28.91 23.25
CA ILE A 114 25.68 29.31 23.66
C ILE A 114 25.70 30.84 23.79
N PRO A 115 24.76 31.58 23.15
CA PRO A 115 24.71 33.02 23.32
C PRO A 115 24.37 33.39 24.77
N GLU A 116 25.22 34.20 25.40
CA GLU A 116 24.97 34.80 26.71
C GLU A 116 23.82 35.81 26.62
N ILE A 117 22.68 35.49 27.23
CA ILE A 117 21.55 36.40 27.37
C ILE A 117 21.84 37.30 28.58
N TYR A 118 22.16 38.58 28.34
CA TYR A 118 22.33 39.58 29.40
C TYR A 118 20.99 40.21 29.79
N ASN A 119 20.66 40.15 31.09
CA ASN A 119 19.52 40.84 31.68
C ASN A 119 19.99 42.21 32.25
N PRO A 120 19.49 43.36 31.78
CA PRO A 120 20.10 44.67 32.04
C PRO A 120 19.81 45.30 33.42
N LEU A 121 19.34 44.55 34.42
CA LEU A 121 18.89 45.13 35.70
C LEU A 121 19.61 44.64 36.97
N THR A 122 20.67 43.84 36.85
CA THR A 122 21.49 43.43 38.00
C THR A 122 22.94 43.20 37.55
N THR A 123 23.89 43.99 38.08
CA THR A 123 25.34 43.90 37.78
C THR A 123 26.06 42.77 38.50
N GLU A 124 25.36 41.92 39.23
CA GLU A 124 25.95 40.73 39.83
C GLU A 124 25.56 39.49 39.01
N PRO A 125 26.52 38.68 38.54
CA PRO A 125 26.22 37.45 37.85
C PRO A 125 25.47 36.51 38.80
N ILE A 126 24.20 36.23 38.47
CA ILE A 126 23.39 35.23 39.19
C ILE A 126 24.11 33.90 39.02
N LYS A 127 24.83 33.45 40.06
CA LYS A 127 25.38 32.10 40.15
C LYS A 127 24.20 31.15 40.29
N ILE A 128 23.60 30.77 39.16
CA ILE A 128 22.67 29.64 39.10
C ILE A 128 23.51 28.41 39.42
N GLN A 129 23.52 28.02 40.69
CA GLN A 129 24.01 26.71 41.09
C GLN A 129 23.05 25.70 40.45
N ARG A 130 23.43 25.21 39.25
CA ARG A 130 22.80 24.01 38.70
C ARG A 130 23.17 22.88 39.63
N GLU A 131 22.30 22.58 40.58
CA GLU A 131 22.35 21.32 41.30
C GLU A 131 22.24 20.22 40.24
N ASN A 132 23.39 19.64 39.88
CA ASN A 132 23.46 18.43 39.09
C ASN A 132 22.90 17.30 39.96
N HIS A 133 21.57 17.23 40.07
CA HIS A 133 20.88 16.04 40.51
C HIS A 133 21.13 14.98 39.44
N ASN A 134 22.24 14.27 39.60
CA ASN A 134 22.57 13.07 38.86
C ASN A 134 21.61 11.98 39.35
N ILE A 135 20.37 12.05 38.90
CA ILE A 135 19.36 11.04 39.19
C ILE A 135 19.81 9.80 38.42
N GLU A 136 20.46 8.86 39.11
CA GLU A 136 20.71 7.52 38.58
C GLU A 136 19.36 6.90 38.19
N LYS A 137 19.04 6.96 36.89
CA LYS A 137 17.88 6.26 36.36
C LYS A 137 18.14 4.76 36.54
N LYS A 138 17.35 4.13 37.42
CA LYS A 138 17.36 2.66 37.55
C LYS A 138 17.17 2.03 36.17
N PRO A 139 17.96 1.01 35.80
CA PRO A 139 17.82 0.36 34.50
C PRO A 139 16.44 -0.28 34.39
N LEU A 140 15.73 0.05 33.31
CA LEU A 140 14.42 -0.51 33.00
C LEU A 140 14.58 -1.98 32.63
N ILE A 141 13.96 -2.88 33.41
CA ILE A 141 13.94 -4.31 33.11
C ILE A 141 12.85 -4.57 32.05
N PRO A 142 13.20 -5.05 30.84
CA PRO A 142 12.20 -5.29 29.80
C PRO A 142 11.30 -6.48 30.13
N LYS A 143 10.03 -6.39 29.73
CA LYS A 143 9.16 -7.55 29.61
C LYS A 143 9.41 -8.24 28.28
N TYR A 144 9.67 -9.53 28.32
CA TYR A 144 9.98 -10.35 27.16
C TYR A 144 8.78 -11.21 26.74
N TYR A 145 8.52 -11.27 25.43
CA TYR A 145 7.47 -12.05 24.81
C TYR A 145 8.00 -12.74 23.55
N THR A 146 7.38 -13.85 23.18
CA THR A 146 7.66 -14.53 21.91
C THR A 146 6.35 -14.88 21.20
N THR A 147 6.34 -14.82 19.87
CA THR A 147 5.15 -15.18 19.08
C THR A 147 5.52 -15.69 17.70
N LYS A 148 4.63 -16.49 17.08
CA LYS A 148 4.77 -16.98 15.71
C LYS A 148 3.88 -16.19 14.76
N VAL A 149 4.48 -15.48 13.82
CA VAL A 149 3.81 -14.75 12.76
C VAL A 149 3.66 -15.67 11.55
N LYS A 150 2.50 -16.32 11.44
CA LYS A 150 2.24 -17.29 10.37
C LYS A 150 1.99 -16.58 9.05
N ALA A 151 2.55 -17.10 7.96
CA ALA A 151 2.39 -16.48 6.65
C ALA A 151 0.99 -16.61 6.04
N ASN A 152 0.21 -17.57 6.56
CA ASN A 152 -1.13 -17.88 6.08
C ASN A 152 -2.25 -17.28 6.93
N ILE A 153 -1.98 -16.18 7.62
CA ILE A 153 -2.99 -15.34 8.26
C ILE A 153 -2.60 -13.87 8.06
N PRO A 154 -3.56 -12.94 7.95
CA PRO A 154 -3.25 -11.52 7.73
C PRO A 154 -2.51 -10.88 8.90
N TRP A 155 -2.97 -11.15 10.13
CA TRP A 155 -2.47 -10.53 11.35
C TRP A 155 -2.46 -11.55 12.48
N THR A 156 -1.32 -11.72 13.13
CA THR A 156 -1.15 -12.41 14.40
C THR A 156 -1.36 -11.43 15.54
N LYS A 157 -2.33 -11.74 16.42
CA LYS A 157 -2.51 -11.05 17.69
C LYS A 157 -1.41 -11.50 18.67
N THR A 158 -0.63 -10.56 19.20
CA THR A 158 0.51 -10.90 20.09
C THR A 158 0.11 -11.05 21.57
N ASN A 159 -1.11 -10.61 21.93
CA ASN A 159 -1.59 -10.45 23.31
C ASN A 159 -0.78 -9.45 24.16
N ILE A 160 0.01 -8.59 23.51
CA ILE A 160 0.74 -7.49 24.16
C ILE A 160 -0.10 -6.21 24.05
N TYR A 161 -0.37 -5.57 25.18
CA TYR A 161 -0.98 -4.24 25.23
C TYR A 161 0.09 -3.19 25.50
N LEU A 162 0.37 -2.38 24.49
CA LEU A 162 1.31 -1.27 24.56
C LEU A 162 0.62 -0.05 25.16
N LYS A 163 1.37 0.67 26.01
CA LYS A 163 1.02 2.01 26.45
C LYS A 163 1.79 3.03 25.62
N GLU A 164 1.22 4.22 25.50
CA GLU A 164 1.94 5.38 25.00
C GLU A 164 3.26 5.55 25.78
N ASN A 165 4.32 5.86 25.04
CA ASN A 165 5.69 5.98 25.50
C ASN A 165 6.45 4.69 25.85
N ASP A 166 5.84 3.50 25.76
CA ASP A 166 6.60 2.24 25.85
C ASP A 166 7.68 2.19 24.75
N ILE A 167 8.90 1.78 25.10
CA ILE A 167 9.94 1.48 24.11
C ILE A 167 9.84 -0.01 23.78
N VAL A 168 9.77 -0.34 22.49
CA VAL A 168 9.57 -1.69 22.01
C VAL A 168 10.70 -2.07 21.08
N ARG A 169 11.31 -3.24 21.31
CA ARG A 169 12.26 -3.89 20.39
C ARG A 169 11.67 -5.20 19.90
N ILE A 170 11.69 -5.41 18.60
CA ILE A 170 11.18 -6.61 17.94
C ILE A 170 12.28 -7.19 17.09
N TYR A 171 12.56 -8.48 17.26
CA TYR A 171 13.46 -9.26 16.42
C TYR A 171 12.67 -10.35 15.71
N CYS A 172 12.75 -10.42 14.40
CA CYS A 172 12.06 -11.43 13.61
C CYS A 172 13.07 -12.33 12.89
N LYS A 173 12.96 -13.63 13.12
CA LYS A 173 13.76 -14.67 12.46
C LYS A 173 12.85 -15.71 11.81
N GLY A 174 13.41 -16.52 10.92
CA GLY A 174 12.67 -17.56 10.22
C GLY A 174 12.45 -17.24 8.74
N LYS A 175 11.61 -18.04 8.11
CA LYS A 175 11.40 -17.99 6.66
C LYS A 175 9.94 -18.20 6.33
N VAL A 176 9.49 -17.47 5.33
CA VAL A 176 8.14 -17.56 4.78
C VAL A 176 8.26 -17.74 3.28
N MET A 177 7.31 -18.43 2.66
CA MET A 177 7.30 -18.62 1.22
C MET A 177 5.93 -18.18 0.70
N PRO A 178 5.89 -17.34 -0.34
CA PRO A 178 4.64 -16.97 -0.97
C PRO A 178 4.02 -18.20 -1.63
N GLY A 179 2.69 -18.23 -1.68
CA GLY A 179 1.92 -19.25 -2.38
C GLY A 179 2.14 -19.25 -3.90
N ALA A 180 1.38 -20.05 -4.62
CA ALA A 180 1.54 -20.27 -6.06
C ALA A 180 1.13 -19.09 -6.96
N PHE A 181 0.88 -17.90 -6.39
CA PHE A 181 0.35 -16.75 -7.13
C PHE A 181 1.25 -16.31 -8.28
N GLU A 182 2.56 -16.31 -8.08
CA GLU A 182 3.50 -15.90 -9.11
C GLU A 182 4.54 -17.01 -9.29
N TYR A 183 4.49 -17.68 -10.44
CA TYR A 183 5.40 -18.77 -10.79
C TYR A 183 6.88 -18.40 -10.57
N ARG A 184 7.21 -17.12 -10.76
CA ARG A 184 8.56 -16.56 -10.55
C ARG A 184 9.06 -16.64 -9.11
N TYR A 185 8.17 -16.73 -8.13
CA TYR A 185 8.52 -16.77 -6.70
C TYR A 185 8.10 -18.08 -6.03
N LYS A 186 7.60 -19.03 -6.82
CA LYS A 186 7.31 -20.38 -6.35
C LYS A 186 8.58 -20.96 -5.72
N ASN A 187 8.45 -21.48 -4.51
CA ASN A 187 9.53 -22.06 -3.72
C ASN A 187 10.63 -21.09 -3.24
N THR A 188 10.41 -19.78 -3.35
CA THR A 188 11.38 -18.80 -2.87
C THR A 188 11.12 -18.47 -1.41
N SER A 189 12.08 -18.77 -0.54
CA SER A 189 11.99 -18.39 0.88
C SER A 189 12.41 -16.94 1.09
N CYS A 190 11.57 -16.18 1.79
CA CYS A 190 11.82 -14.81 2.21
C CYS A 190 12.20 -14.78 3.69
N LEU A 191 13.21 -13.99 4.02
CA LEU A 191 13.53 -13.59 5.40
C LEU A 191 12.60 -12.44 5.83
N ALA A 192 12.74 -12.02 7.10
CA ALA A 192 11.86 -11.00 7.69
C ALA A 192 11.98 -9.63 7.01
N GLU A 193 13.10 -9.33 6.34
CA GLU A 193 13.30 -8.13 5.52
C GLU A 193 12.44 -8.12 4.25
N GLY A 194 11.89 -9.27 3.84
CA GLY A 194 11.13 -9.43 2.62
C GLY A 194 11.99 -9.47 1.35
N TYR A 195 11.32 -9.55 0.22
CA TYR A 195 11.93 -9.70 -1.10
C TYR A 195 12.25 -8.34 -1.76
N HIS A 196 13.24 -8.29 -2.64
CA HIS A 196 13.80 -7.04 -3.19
C HIS A 196 12.86 -6.21 -4.07
N PHE A 197 11.61 -6.62 -4.31
CA PHE A 197 10.65 -5.78 -5.03
C PHE A 197 9.57 -5.23 -4.10
N THR A 198 9.19 -3.99 -4.36
CA THR A 198 7.95 -3.38 -3.87
C THR A 198 6.94 -3.47 -5.01
N ARG A 199 5.69 -3.75 -4.65
CA ARG A 199 4.56 -3.60 -5.58
C ARG A 199 3.41 -3.00 -4.81
N ASP A 200 3.11 -1.73 -5.09
CA ASP A 200 2.10 -0.94 -4.38
C ASP A 200 0.71 -1.59 -4.37
N ASN A 201 0.43 -2.42 -5.38
CA ASN A 201 -0.84 -3.13 -5.52
C ASN A 201 -0.89 -4.49 -4.81
N PHE A 202 0.20 -4.94 -4.18
CA PHE A 202 0.35 -6.28 -3.60
C PHE A 202 0.94 -6.29 -2.17
N THR A 203 1.10 -5.13 -1.54
CA THR A 203 1.54 -5.02 -0.14
C THR A 203 0.54 -4.22 0.71
N VAL A 204 0.50 -4.49 2.01
CA VAL A 204 -0.28 -3.68 2.97
C VAL A 204 0.42 -2.33 3.18
N LEU A 205 1.75 -2.36 3.21
CA LEU A 205 2.62 -1.21 3.34
C LEU A 205 3.42 -1.06 2.02
N PRO A 206 3.01 -0.13 1.12
CA PRO A 206 3.63 0.06 -0.21
C PRO A 206 5.14 0.30 -0.15
N ASN A 207 5.59 1.06 0.85
CA ASN A 207 7.00 1.43 1.03
C ASN A 207 7.86 0.32 1.68
N ALA A 208 7.27 -0.84 1.98
CA ALA A 208 7.98 -1.99 2.51
C ALA A 208 8.05 -3.11 1.46
N ARG A 209 9.12 -3.91 1.56
CA ARG A 209 9.35 -5.07 0.70
C ARG A 209 8.22 -6.09 0.80
N TYR A 210 7.93 -6.78 -0.31
CA TYR A 210 6.96 -7.87 -0.33
C TYR A 210 7.38 -9.00 0.62
N MET A 211 6.42 -9.59 1.34
CA MET A 211 6.64 -10.65 2.34
C MET A 211 7.47 -10.25 3.57
N ALA A 212 7.76 -8.95 3.76
CA ALA A 212 8.45 -8.48 4.95
C ALA A 212 7.60 -8.61 6.22
N ALA A 213 8.23 -8.71 7.38
CA ALA A 213 7.55 -8.58 8.66
C ALA A 213 7.06 -7.13 8.85
N ILE A 214 5.80 -6.98 9.25
CA ILE A 214 5.16 -5.70 9.56
C ILE A 214 4.41 -5.78 10.89
N GLY A 215 4.15 -4.62 11.50
CA GLY A 215 3.39 -4.50 12.73
C GLY A 215 2.32 -3.42 12.63
N LYS A 216 1.36 -3.44 13.55
CA LYS A 216 0.43 -2.32 13.79
C LYS A 216 -0.04 -2.31 15.24
N ILE A 217 -0.51 -1.16 15.71
CA ILE A 217 -1.08 -0.99 17.05
C ILE A 217 -2.58 -0.73 16.91
N SER A 218 -3.41 -1.64 17.42
CA SER A 218 -4.87 -1.59 17.26
C SER A 218 -5.29 -1.38 15.79
N ASN A 219 -6.01 -0.30 15.49
CA ASN A 219 -6.49 0.07 14.16
C ASN A 219 -5.63 1.15 13.48
N GLN A 220 -4.43 1.41 14.00
CA GLN A 220 -3.49 2.35 13.38
C GLN A 220 -2.84 1.76 12.13
N ASP A 221 -2.17 2.64 11.39
CA ASP A 221 -1.39 2.27 10.21
C ASP A 221 -0.30 1.26 10.53
N ALA A 222 -0.02 0.41 9.55
CA ALA A 222 1.03 -0.57 9.64
C ALA A 222 2.41 0.10 9.53
N PHE A 223 3.40 -0.49 10.21
CA PHE A 223 4.79 -0.10 10.14
C PHE A 223 5.68 -1.28 9.75
N TYR A 224 6.81 -0.97 9.12
CA TYR A 224 7.82 -1.96 8.76
C TYR A 224 8.55 -2.46 10.00
N VAL A 225 8.68 -3.79 10.13
CA VAL A 225 9.46 -4.44 11.20
C VAL A 225 10.77 -4.97 10.64
N GLY A 226 10.74 -5.71 9.53
CA GLY A 226 11.97 -6.35 9.02
C GLY A 226 12.51 -7.41 9.98
N SER A 227 13.82 -7.65 9.97
CA SER A 227 14.49 -8.52 10.95
C SER A 227 14.64 -7.89 12.33
N GLU A 228 14.68 -6.57 12.42
CA GLU A 228 14.76 -5.83 13.68
C GLU A 228 14.07 -4.48 13.59
N LYS A 229 13.31 -4.13 14.63
CA LYS A 229 12.76 -2.80 14.81
C LYS A 229 12.76 -2.37 16.27
N GLU A 230 13.30 -1.19 16.53
CA GLU A 230 13.05 -0.43 17.75
C GLU A 230 12.11 0.74 17.46
N PHE A 231 11.13 0.98 18.33
CA PHE A 231 10.28 2.18 18.28
C PHE A 231 9.71 2.53 19.66
N LYS A 232 9.33 3.80 19.81
CA LYS A 232 8.54 4.28 20.95
C LYS A 232 7.05 4.27 20.56
N SER A 233 6.20 3.64 21.35
CA SER A 233 4.77 3.59 21.10
C SER A 233 4.17 4.99 21.24
N TYR A 234 3.42 5.43 20.24
CA TYR A 234 2.78 6.74 20.22
C TYR A 234 1.30 6.70 20.64
N VAL A 235 0.75 5.50 20.88
CA VAL A 235 -0.64 5.28 21.32
C VAL A 235 -0.75 4.10 22.27
N ASN A 236 -1.86 4.03 22.99
CA ASN A 236 -2.28 2.84 23.72
C ASN A 236 -2.95 1.85 22.76
N GLY A 237 -2.62 0.55 22.85
CA GLY A 237 -3.31 -0.46 22.04
C GLY A 237 -2.68 -1.84 22.00
N SER A 238 -3.41 -2.79 21.41
CA SER A 238 -2.90 -4.15 21.20
C SER A 238 -1.94 -4.18 20.02
N LEU A 239 -0.77 -4.80 20.22
CA LEU A 239 0.19 -5.04 19.14
C LEU A 239 -0.26 -6.23 18.28
N TYR A 240 -0.21 -6.05 16.96
CA TYR A 240 -0.39 -7.11 15.98
C TYR A 240 0.84 -7.16 15.08
N LEU A 241 1.23 -8.36 14.66
CA LEU A 241 2.30 -8.59 13.69
C LEU A 241 1.74 -9.32 12.47
N GLY A 242 2.31 -9.08 11.31
CA GLY A 242 1.84 -9.66 10.05
C GLY A 242 2.93 -9.74 9.01
N ILE A 243 2.53 -10.18 7.82
CA ILE A 243 3.38 -10.24 6.63
C ILE A 243 2.90 -9.20 5.63
N ASN A 244 3.85 -8.51 5.01
CA ASN A 244 3.57 -7.47 4.04
C ASN A 244 3.14 -8.06 2.69
N GLU A 245 1.90 -8.52 2.66
CA GLU A 245 1.22 -9.00 1.48
C GLU A 245 -0.21 -8.50 1.50
N LEU A 246 -0.67 -7.96 0.36
CA LEU A 246 -1.99 -7.38 0.22
C LEU A 246 -3.05 -8.46 0.34
N ASN A 247 -3.63 -8.51 1.52
CA ASN A 247 -4.91 -9.13 1.74
C ASN A 247 -5.99 -8.07 1.52
N LYS A 248 -6.40 -7.84 0.27
CA LYS A 248 -7.51 -6.91 -0.03
C LYS A 248 -8.84 -7.34 0.60
N SER A 249 -8.93 -8.54 1.18
CA SER A 249 -10.15 -9.03 1.85
C SER A 249 -10.32 -8.58 3.29
N ILE A 250 -9.31 -7.99 3.96
CA ILE A 250 -9.42 -7.67 5.40
C ILE A 250 -10.40 -6.50 5.65
N TYR A 251 -10.56 -5.58 4.70
CA TYR A 251 -11.47 -4.44 4.87
C TYR A 251 -12.96 -4.78 4.63
N THR A 252 -13.28 -5.91 3.98
CA THR A 252 -14.66 -6.26 3.62
C THR A 252 -15.07 -7.68 4.00
N GLY A 253 -14.15 -8.51 4.52
CA GLY A 253 -14.39 -9.93 4.82
C GLY A 253 -14.65 -10.80 3.59
N LYS A 254 -14.69 -10.22 2.39
CA LYS A 254 -14.91 -10.91 1.13
C LYS A 254 -13.74 -10.66 0.18
N PRO A 255 -13.26 -11.69 -0.54
CA PRO A 255 -12.29 -11.48 -1.62
C PRO A 255 -12.90 -10.52 -2.64
N ILE A 256 -12.27 -9.37 -2.88
CA ILE A 256 -12.75 -8.39 -3.88
C ILE A 256 -12.69 -9.00 -5.29
N ASN A 257 -11.80 -9.98 -5.50
CA ASN A 257 -11.77 -10.88 -6.63
C ASN A 257 -11.13 -12.23 -6.21
N LYS A 258 -11.18 -13.26 -7.07
CA LYS A 258 -10.43 -14.52 -6.87
C LYS A 258 -8.93 -14.29 -6.62
N ARG A 259 -8.41 -13.10 -6.97
CA ARG A 259 -7.04 -12.65 -6.74
C ARG A 259 -6.78 -12.02 -5.36
N SER A 260 -7.67 -12.20 -4.38
CA SER A 260 -7.55 -11.55 -3.05
C SER A 260 -7.27 -12.52 -1.90
N ILE A 261 -6.97 -13.79 -2.18
CA ILE A 261 -6.82 -14.87 -1.16
C ILE A 261 -5.45 -15.56 -1.23
N TYR A 262 -4.40 -14.84 -1.61
CA TYR A 262 -3.09 -15.47 -1.85
C TYR A 262 -2.35 -15.87 -0.58
N TRP A 263 -2.66 -15.23 0.54
CA TRP A 263 -2.05 -15.55 1.82
C TRP A 263 -2.31 -17.00 2.26
N LYS A 264 -3.46 -17.60 1.92
CA LYS A 264 -3.81 -18.95 2.40
C LYS A 264 -2.82 -20.03 1.97
N ASP A 265 -2.19 -19.83 0.82
CA ASP A 265 -1.24 -20.76 0.22
C ASP A 265 0.20 -20.47 0.64
N ASN A 266 0.44 -19.39 1.38
CA ASN A 266 1.74 -19.12 1.94
C ASN A 266 2.09 -20.15 3.01
N ILE A 267 3.37 -20.46 3.10
CA ILE A 267 3.89 -21.40 4.09
C ILE A 267 5.01 -20.78 4.91
N GLY A 268 5.28 -21.38 6.07
CA GLY A 268 6.28 -20.89 7.01
C GLY A 268 5.75 -19.83 7.97
N TYR A 269 6.68 -19.31 8.77
CA TYR A 269 6.39 -18.33 9.81
C TYR A 269 7.67 -17.58 10.19
N PHE A 270 7.49 -16.40 10.77
CA PHE A 270 8.53 -15.74 11.55
C PHE A 270 8.35 -16.02 13.03
N GLU A 271 9.43 -16.26 13.74
CA GLU A 271 9.48 -16.19 15.20
C GLU A 271 9.87 -14.77 15.57
N ALA A 272 9.02 -14.12 16.36
CA ALA A 272 9.22 -12.75 16.81
C ALA A 272 9.50 -12.73 18.31
N ASP A 273 10.68 -12.23 18.65
CA ASP A 273 11.15 -11.99 20.02
C ASP A 273 10.92 -10.50 20.33
N ILE A 274 10.09 -10.18 21.33
CA ILE A 274 9.58 -8.83 21.60
C ILE A 274 9.95 -8.41 23.01
N TYR A 275 10.59 -7.25 23.15
CA TYR A 275 10.97 -6.64 24.42
C TYR A 275 10.22 -5.32 24.59
N VAL A 276 9.58 -5.14 25.73
CA VAL A 276 8.84 -3.91 26.09
C VAL A 276 9.45 -3.30 27.34
N TYR A 277 9.95 -2.07 27.22
CA TYR A 277 10.48 -1.26 28.31
C TYR A 277 9.44 -0.19 28.65
N ARG A 278 9.04 -0.13 29.93
CA ARG A 278 8.02 0.79 30.44
C ARG A 278 8.57 1.49 31.68
N GLU A 279 8.61 2.82 31.63
CA GLU A 279 8.89 3.67 32.79
C GLU A 279 7.78 3.58 33.85
#